data_AF-E6WEJ5-F1
#
_entry.id   AF-E6WEJ5-F1
#
_cell.length_a   1.000
_cell.length_b   1.000
_cell.length_c   1.000
_cell.angle_alpha   90.00
_cell.angle_beta   90.00
_cell.angle_gamma   90.00
#
_symmetry.space_group_name_H-M   'P 1'
#
loop_
_entity.id
_entity.type
_entity.pdbx_description
1 polymer ?
#
loop_
_entity_poly.entity_id
_entity_poly.type
_entity_poly.pdbx_seq_one_letter_code
_entity_poly.pdbx_strand_id
1 'polypeptide(L)' 'MIVEVKIAKEKAGKMPKGAMDALQVELTKRLSRSYPDLNVVVKTASNDGLSV' A
#
# COMPACT_ATOMS: atom_id res chain seq x y z
N MET A 1 0.41 11.38 9.33
CA MET A 1 -0.14 11.39 7.95
C MET A 1 -0.46 9.95 7.56
N ILE A 2 -1.56 9.68 6.86
CA ILE A 2 -1.95 8.30 6.52
C ILE A 2 -2.05 8.17 5.01
N VAL A 3 -1.20 7.32 4.42
CA VAL A 3 -1.29 6.99 3.00
C VAL A 3 -2.00 5.65 2.86
N GLU A 4 -3.17 5.66 2.24
CA GLU A 4 -3.95 4.47 1.97
C GLU A 4 -3.89 4.12 0.47
N VAL A 5 -3.38 2.93 0.18
CA VAL A 5 -3.33 2.34 -1.15
C VAL A 5 -4.36 1.22 -1.23
N LYS A 6 -5.28 1.34 -2.19
CA LYS A 6 -6.26 0.32 -2.51
C LYS A 6 -5.87 -0.35 -3.81
N ILE A 7 -5.74 -1.68 -3.79
CA ILE A 7 -5.53 -2.50 -4.98
C ILE A 7 -6.82 -3.27 -5.27
N ALA A 8 -7.28 -3.27 -6.52
CA ALA A 8 -8.45 -4.04 -6.92
C ALA A 8 -8.27 -5.53 -6.58
N LYS A 9 -9.31 -6.18 -6.02
CA LYS A 9 -9.26 -7.60 -5.60
C LYS A 9 -8.77 -8.55 -6.71
N GLU A 10 -9.22 -8.32 -7.95
CA GLU A 10 -8.79 -9.11 -9.11
C GLU A 10 -7.28 -9.00 -9.35
N LYS A 11 -6.72 -7.78 -9.20
CA LYS A 11 -5.29 -7.54 -9.36
C LYS A 11 -4.51 -8.16 -8.21
N ALA A 12 -4.94 -7.96 -6.96
CA ALA A 12 -4.31 -8.55 -5.79
C ALA A 12 -4.28 -10.09 -5.87
N GLY A 13 -5.33 -10.73 -6.41
CA GLY A 13 -5.37 -12.18 -6.61
C GLY A 13 -4.40 -12.71 -7.67
N LYS A 14 -3.97 -11.86 -8.61
CA LYS A 14 -2.97 -12.19 -9.65
C LYS A 14 -1.53 -11.88 -9.21
N MET A 15 -1.35 -11.20 -8.08
CA MET A 15 -0.02 -10.86 -7.57
C MET A 15 0.65 -12.07 -6.91
N PRO A 16 1.99 -12.13 -6.90
CA PRO A 16 2.71 -13.13 -6.13
C PRO A 16 2.35 -13.05 -4.64
N LYS A 17 2.43 -14.21 -3.95
CA LYS A 17 2.27 -14.25 -2.49
C LYS A 17 3.28 -13.31 -1.84
N GLY A 18 2.81 -12.50 -0.88
CA GLY A 18 3.62 -11.50 -0.18
C GLY A 18 3.86 -10.19 -0.92
N ALA A 19 3.37 -10.02 -2.15
CA ALA A 19 3.60 -8.79 -2.91
C ALA A 19 2.88 -7.57 -2.30
N MET A 20 1.72 -7.77 -1.68
CA MET A 20 0.99 -6.70 -0.96
C MET A 20 1.78 -6.22 0.26
N ASP A 21 2.36 -7.15 1.02
CA ASP A 21 3.18 -6.85 2.20
C ASP A 21 4.48 -6.15 1.79
N ALA A 22 5.15 -6.66 0.73
CA ALA A 22 6.35 -6.06 0.18
C ALA A 22 6.10 -4.61 -0.29
N LEU A 23 4.94 -4.35 -0.90
CA LEU A 23 4.54 -3.00 -1.29
C LEU A 23 4.37 -2.08 -0.08
N GLN A 24 3.72 -2.55 0.98
CA GLN A 24 3.55 -1.77 2.21
C GLN A 24 4.90 -1.43 2.85
N VAL A 25 5.81 -2.41 2.94
CA VAL A 25 7.16 -2.24 3.50
C VAL A 25 7.97 -1.21 2.70
N GLU A 26 7.99 -1.32 1.39
CA GLU A 26 8.79 -0.41 0.55
C GLU A 26 8.23 1.02 0.56
N LEU A 27 6.90 1.18 0.51
CA LEU A 27 6.27 2.50 0.63
C LEU A 27 6.56 3.14 1.98
N THR A 28 6.46 2.38 3.07
CA THR A 28 6.80 2.85 4.42
C THR A 28 8.25 3.29 4.48
N LYS A 29 9.18 2.46 4.00
CA LYS A 29 10.62 2.75 3.99
C LYS A 29 10.98 4.01 3.20
N ARG A 30 10.33 4.25 2.06
CA ARG A 30 10.61 5.43 1.22
C ARG A 30 10.03 6.70 1.83
N LEU A 31 8.77 6.65 2.25
CA LEU A 31 8.04 7.82 2.72
C LEU A 31 8.49 8.25 4.13
N SER A 32 8.95 7.31 4.97
CA SER A 32 9.42 7.62 6.31
C SER A 32 10.65 8.54 6.34
N ARG A 33 11.41 8.62 5.23
CA ARG A 33 12.54 9.55 5.09
C ARG A 33 12.11 11.01 5.15
N SER A 34 10.93 11.33 4.63
CA SER A 34 10.38 12.69 4.61
C SER A 34 9.29 12.89 5.65
N TYR A 35 8.61 11.81 6.06
CA TYR A 35 7.46 11.81 6.96
C TYR A 35 7.65 10.73 8.03
N PRO A 36 8.41 10.99 9.11
CA PRO A 36 8.77 9.98 10.11
C PRO A 36 7.56 9.27 10.73
N ASP A 37 6.48 10.02 10.96
CA ASP A 37 5.25 9.57 11.61
C ASP A 37 4.15 9.20 10.60
N LEU A 38 4.52 8.75 9.39
CA LEU A 38 3.52 8.27 8.44
C LEU A 38 3.08 6.83 8.73
N ASN A 39 1.82 6.55 8.46
CA ASN A 39 1.29 5.20 8.40
C ASN A 39 0.89 4.87 6.97
N VAL A 40 1.43 3.79 6.40
CA VAL A 40 1.04 3.28 5.08
C VAL A 40 0.14 2.07 5.25
N VAL A 41 -1.05 2.12 4.67
CA VAL A 41 -2.01 1.02 4.66
C VAL A 41 -2.21 0.55 3.23
N VAL A 42 -1.89 -0.72 2.96
CA VAL A 42 -2.17 -1.35 1.67
C VAL A 42 -3.30 -2.35 1.88
N LYS A 43 -4.42 -2.18 1.16
CA LYS A 43 -5.58 -3.06 1.28
C LYS A 43 -6.24 -3.35 -0.07
N THR A 44 -7.08 -4.38 -0.11
CA THR A 44 -7.85 -4.68 -1.30
C THR A 44 -9.18 -3.91 -1.33
N ALA A 45 -9.62 -3.48 -2.50
CA ALA A 45 -10.94 -2.86 -2.72
C ALA A 45 -11.54 -3.31 -4.07
N SER A 46 -12.72 -2.79 -4.41
CA SER A 46 -13.35 -3.06 -5.71
C SER A 46 -12.59 -2.42 -6.87
N ASN A 47 -12.05 -1.22 -6.65
CA ASN A 47 -11.26 -0.46 -7.63
C ASN A 47 -9.92 -0.05 -6.99
N ASP A 48 -8.94 0.26 -7.83
CA ASP A 48 -7.70 0.86 -7.35
C ASP A 48 -7.95 2.26 -6.82
N GLY A 49 -7.14 2.70 -5.85
CA GLY A 49 -7.26 4.03 -5.27
C GLY A 49 -6.05 4.41 -4.42
N LEU A 50 -5.88 5.72 -4.26
CA LEU A 50 -4.85 6.32 -3.42
C LEU A 50 -5.48 7.47 -2.62
N SER A 51 -5.23 7.51 -1.31
CA SER A 51 -5.63 8.59 -0.39
C SER A 51 -4.45 8.96 0.50
N VAL A 52 -4.35 10.23 0.90
CA VAL A 52 -3.29 10.79 1.75
C VAL A 52 -3.89 11.63 2.87
#